data_AF-A0A3C2E1K6-F1
#
_entry.id   AF-A0A3C2E1K6-F1
#
_cell.length_a   1.000
_cell.length_b   1.000
_cell.length_c   1.000
_cell.angle_alpha   90.00
_cell.angle_beta   90.00
_cell.angle_gamma   90.00
#
_symmetry.space_group_name_H-M   'P 1'
#
loop_
_entity.id
_entity.type
_entity.pdbx_description
1 polymer ?
#
loop_
_entity_poly.entity_id
_entity_poly.type
_entity_poly.pdbx_seq_one_letter_code
_entity_poly.pdbx_strand_id
1 'polypeptide(L)'
;ISIIEIAEVDGEHQFEVLSTNGDTFLGGEDFDLRLIEYLAAEFKKESGIDLHNDPLALQRLKEEAEKAKKELSSASSYEVNLPFITADASGPKHLTMKLSRAKLEALVDDLVQRTVEPCKKALKDAGLSASDIEEVILVGGMTRMPKVQETVKKFFGRDPHKGVNPDEVVAMGAAIQAGVLQGDVKDVLLLDVTPLSLGIETLGGVFTRLIDRNTTIPTRKSQTFSTADDNQSAVTIKVHQGERQMAADNKLLGQFDLMGIPPAPRGMPQIEVTFDIDANGIVNVSAKDKATGKEQAIRIQASGGLSEDEIEKMVKDAEANAEADKKQRELVEARNGAEALVHQTEKQLEEFGDKVGTEEKSAIETAISELKEVKDGEDAEAIQQKTQALMQAAMKLGEAMYAAQQAEGGSDAEGGSDDSASSDEDVVDAEYSEVDGDDKNDDKKSA
;
A
#
# COMPACT_ATOMS: atom_id res chain seq x y z
N ILE A 1 16.76 4.42 7.39
CA ILE A 1 17.27 5.30 8.48
C ILE A 1 17.74 6.57 7.83
N SER A 2 17.15 7.68 8.21
CA SER A 2 17.50 9.01 7.70
C SER A 2 17.90 9.89 8.86
N ILE A 3 18.92 10.72 8.66
CA ILE A 3 19.27 11.81 9.58
C ILE A 3 18.77 13.08 8.92
N ILE A 4 17.89 13.77 9.61
CA ILE A 4 17.19 14.94 9.09
C ILE A 4 17.47 16.10 10.04
N GLU A 5 17.99 17.19 9.49
CA GLU A 5 18.11 18.47 10.17
C GLU A 5 16.83 19.27 9.96
N ILE A 6 16.28 19.82 11.04
CA ILE A 6 15.11 20.67 11.01
C ILE A 6 15.55 22.03 11.53
N ALA A 7 15.50 23.04 10.67
CA ALA A 7 15.87 24.41 11.01
C ALA A 7 14.70 25.36 10.72
N GLU A 8 14.61 26.44 11.50
CA GLU A 8 13.73 27.57 11.19
C GLU A 8 14.61 28.71 10.65
N VAL A 9 14.43 29.04 9.37
CA VAL A 9 15.20 30.07 8.68
C VAL A 9 14.22 31.07 8.08
N ASP A 10 14.37 32.34 8.45
CA ASP A 10 13.53 33.44 7.94
C ASP A 10 12.00 33.23 8.10
N GLY A 11 11.59 32.43 9.10
CA GLY A 11 10.18 32.10 9.38
C GLY A 11 9.65 30.88 8.59
N GLU A 12 10.49 30.22 7.81
CA GLU A 12 10.19 28.98 7.10
C GLU A 12 10.84 27.78 7.79
N HIS A 13 10.13 26.65 7.85
CA HIS A 13 10.68 25.38 8.32
C HIS A 13 11.41 24.66 7.19
N GLN A 14 12.73 24.54 7.33
CA GLN A 14 13.59 23.80 6.43
C GLN A 14 13.84 22.38 6.98
N PHE A 15 13.52 21.38 6.16
CA PHE A 15 13.79 19.97 6.41
C PHE A 15 14.87 19.49 5.44
N GLU A 16 16.07 19.23 5.95
CA GLU A 16 17.21 18.80 5.15
C GLU A 16 17.63 17.38 5.52
N VAL A 17 17.60 16.47 4.55
CA VAL A 17 18.09 15.11 4.75
C VAL A 17 19.62 15.12 4.65
N LEU A 18 20.32 15.07 5.78
CA LEU A 18 21.78 15.04 5.81
C LEU A 18 22.35 13.73 5.25
N SER A 19 21.68 12.61 5.54
CA SER A 19 22.05 11.30 5.01
C SER A 19 20.92 10.29 5.14
N THR A 20 20.97 9.26 4.29
CA THR A 20 20.06 8.11 4.39
C THR A 20 20.78 6.78 4.16
N ASN A 21 20.33 5.74 4.85
CA ASN A 21 20.82 4.38 4.68
C ASN A 21 19.76 3.34 5.09
N GLY A 22 19.86 2.12 4.57
CA GLY A 22 18.91 1.06 4.91
C GLY A 22 19.18 -0.25 4.18
N ASP A 23 18.26 -1.20 4.36
CA ASP A 23 18.24 -2.49 3.67
C ASP A 23 16.80 -2.72 3.18
N THR A 24 16.59 -2.70 1.87
CA THR A 24 15.25 -2.85 1.26
C THR A 24 14.77 -4.30 1.26
N PHE A 25 15.58 -5.24 1.73
CA PHE A 25 15.26 -6.65 1.92
C PHE A 25 15.40 -7.05 3.40
N LEU A 26 14.95 -6.17 4.28
CA LEU A 26 14.87 -6.41 5.72
C LEU A 26 13.58 -5.78 6.28
N GLY A 27 12.67 -6.58 6.80
CA GLY A 27 11.38 -6.13 7.34
C GLY A 27 10.70 -7.15 8.25
N GLY A 28 9.44 -6.87 8.58
CA GLY A 28 8.66 -7.73 9.48
C GLY A 28 8.45 -9.15 8.96
N GLU A 29 8.43 -9.33 7.64
CA GLU A 29 8.35 -10.64 6.97
C GLU A 29 9.56 -11.53 7.29
N ASP A 30 10.77 -10.99 7.38
CA ASP A 30 11.95 -11.78 7.76
C ASP A 30 11.82 -12.32 9.20
N PHE A 31 11.19 -11.56 10.09
CA PHE A 31 10.94 -11.97 11.46
C PHE A 31 9.89 -13.09 11.50
N ASP A 32 8.84 -12.98 10.67
CA ASP A 32 7.82 -14.02 10.52
C ASP A 32 8.45 -15.31 9.96
N LEU A 33 9.27 -15.21 8.93
CA LEU A 33 9.99 -16.35 8.35
C LEU A 33 10.85 -17.07 9.38
N ARG A 34 11.60 -16.36 10.23
CA ARG A 34 12.37 -17.01 11.31
C ARG A 34 11.50 -17.80 12.27
N LEU A 35 10.29 -17.30 12.53
CA LEU A 35 9.37 -17.98 13.42
C LEU A 35 8.68 -19.16 12.74
N ILE A 36 8.29 -19.03 11.48
CA ILE A 36 7.73 -20.10 10.64
C ILE A 36 8.72 -21.27 10.58
N GLU A 37 9.98 -21.01 10.23
CA GLU A 37 11.03 -22.04 10.16
C GLU A 37 11.23 -22.75 11.50
N TYR A 38 11.21 -22.00 12.61
CA TYR A 38 11.30 -22.58 13.94
C TYR A 38 10.10 -23.48 14.26
N LEU A 39 8.87 -22.99 14.05
CA LEU A 39 7.65 -23.73 14.34
C LEU A 39 7.53 -24.99 13.46
N ALA A 40 7.83 -24.88 12.17
CA ALA A 40 7.82 -26.01 11.24
C ALA A 40 8.89 -27.05 11.61
N ALA A 41 10.10 -26.62 11.97
CA ALA A 41 11.17 -27.52 12.39
C ALA A 41 10.82 -28.27 13.69
N GLU A 42 10.23 -27.60 14.68
CA GLU A 42 9.79 -28.26 15.91
C GLU A 42 8.61 -29.20 15.66
N PHE A 43 7.62 -28.80 14.85
CA PHE A 43 6.52 -29.69 14.48
C PHE A 43 7.02 -30.95 13.76
N LYS A 44 8.02 -30.81 12.88
CA LYS A 44 8.65 -31.93 12.19
C LYS A 44 9.40 -32.86 13.15
N LYS A 45 10.02 -32.33 14.21
CA LYS A 45 10.65 -33.15 15.25
C LYS A 45 9.63 -33.97 16.04
N GLU A 46 8.48 -33.39 16.34
CA GLU A 46 7.43 -34.03 17.15
C GLU A 46 6.57 -35.02 16.34
N SER A 47 6.19 -34.64 15.12
CA SER A 47 5.24 -35.39 14.29
C SER A 47 5.89 -36.18 13.15
N GLY A 48 7.13 -35.85 12.77
CA GLY A 48 7.80 -36.37 11.57
C GLY A 48 7.33 -35.74 10.25
N ILE A 49 6.36 -34.82 10.29
CA ILE A 49 5.74 -34.22 9.10
C ILE A 49 6.37 -32.85 8.81
N ASP A 50 6.69 -32.61 7.55
CA ASP A 50 7.22 -31.33 7.08
C ASP A 50 6.10 -30.46 6.50
N LEU A 51 5.77 -29.36 7.19
CA LEU A 51 4.69 -28.46 6.81
C LEU A 51 4.99 -27.65 5.53
N HIS A 52 6.25 -27.57 5.09
CA HIS A 52 6.61 -26.86 3.86
C HIS A 52 6.02 -27.51 2.59
N ASN A 53 5.65 -28.79 2.68
CA ASN A 53 5.06 -29.52 1.56
C ASN A 53 3.54 -29.33 1.46
N ASP A 54 2.92 -28.64 2.40
CA ASP A 54 1.48 -28.37 2.46
C ASP A 54 1.22 -26.86 2.41
N PRO A 55 0.87 -26.30 1.23
CA PRO A 55 0.66 -24.86 1.08
C PRO A 55 -0.41 -24.27 1.99
N LEU A 56 -1.48 -25.04 2.29
CA LEU A 56 -2.56 -24.58 3.17
C LEU A 56 -2.10 -24.54 4.63
N ALA A 57 -1.34 -25.55 5.06
CA ALA A 57 -0.75 -25.56 6.40
C ALA A 57 0.27 -24.43 6.56
N LEU A 58 1.09 -24.16 5.55
CA LEU A 58 2.09 -23.10 5.57
C LEU A 58 1.46 -21.70 5.65
N GLN A 59 0.37 -21.46 4.93
CA GLN A 59 -0.38 -20.19 5.00
C GLN A 59 -0.92 -19.95 6.43
N ARG A 60 -1.56 -20.97 7.01
CA ARG A 60 -2.07 -20.90 8.40
C ARG A 60 -0.94 -20.71 9.42
N LEU A 61 0.21 -21.35 9.19
CA LEU A 61 1.39 -21.19 10.03
C LEU A 61 1.96 -19.77 9.92
N LYS A 62 1.96 -19.16 8.73
CA LYS A 62 2.39 -17.78 8.50
C LYS A 62 1.52 -16.79 9.28
N GLU A 63 0.20 -16.90 9.17
CA GLU A 63 -0.75 -16.03 9.89
C GLU A 63 -0.57 -16.14 11.41
N GLU A 64 -0.43 -17.36 11.92
CA GLU A 64 -0.26 -17.59 13.36
C GLU A 64 1.12 -17.14 13.85
N ALA A 65 2.18 -17.28 13.04
CA ALA A 65 3.50 -16.77 13.36
C ALA A 65 3.50 -15.23 13.45
N GLU A 66 2.88 -14.54 12.50
CA GLU A 66 2.77 -13.07 12.54
C GLU A 66 1.98 -12.61 13.78
N LYS A 67 0.87 -13.31 14.10
CA LYS A 67 0.08 -13.04 15.30
C LYS A 67 0.91 -13.26 16.57
N ALA A 68 1.63 -14.37 16.68
CA ALA A 68 2.50 -14.65 17.80
C ALA A 68 3.59 -13.57 17.96
N LYS A 69 4.21 -13.11 16.86
CA LYS A 69 5.19 -12.02 16.86
C LYS A 69 4.59 -10.72 17.42
N LYS A 70 3.39 -10.34 16.96
CA LYS A 70 2.68 -9.14 17.43
C LYS A 70 2.36 -9.25 18.93
N GLU A 71 1.77 -10.35 19.36
CA GLU A 71 1.42 -10.60 20.78
C GLU A 71 2.65 -10.61 21.69
N LEU A 72 3.78 -11.18 21.25
CA LEU A 72 5.02 -11.18 22.02
C LEU A 72 5.66 -9.80 22.17
N SER A 73 5.18 -8.78 21.44
CA SER A 73 5.59 -7.39 21.65
C SER A 73 4.99 -6.78 22.93
N SER A 74 3.84 -7.30 23.39
CA SER A 74 3.18 -6.87 24.64
C SER A 74 3.32 -7.93 25.75
N ALA A 75 3.09 -9.21 25.43
CA ALA A 75 3.16 -10.34 26.34
C ALA A 75 4.57 -10.99 26.40
N SER A 76 4.87 -11.67 27.50
CA SER A 76 6.14 -12.40 27.67
C SER A 76 6.11 -13.82 27.09
N SER A 77 4.91 -14.36 26.85
CA SER A 77 4.69 -15.66 26.22
C SER A 77 3.40 -15.68 25.42
N TYR A 78 3.36 -16.53 24.40
CA TYR A 78 2.22 -16.79 23.53
C TYR A 78 2.07 -18.30 23.32
N GLU A 79 0.85 -18.81 23.22
CA GLU A 79 0.59 -20.21 22.90
C GLU A 79 0.10 -20.32 21.46
N VAL A 80 0.96 -20.84 20.59
CA VAL A 80 0.63 -21.18 19.21
C VAL A 80 -0.30 -22.38 19.26
N ASN A 81 -1.50 -22.26 18.71
CA ASN A 81 -2.49 -23.34 18.70
C ASN A 81 -3.20 -23.43 17.35
N LEU A 82 -2.72 -24.34 16.50
CA LEU A 82 -3.27 -24.64 15.19
C LEU A 82 -3.89 -26.04 15.17
N PRO A 83 -5.19 -26.16 15.45
CA PRO A 83 -5.86 -27.45 15.36
C PRO A 83 -6.03 -27.88 13.91
N PHE A 84 -5.94 -29.19 13.65
CA PHE A 84 -6.10 -29.77 12.31
C PHE A 84 -5.17 -29.11 11.28
N ILE A 85 -3.90 -28.91 11.65
CA ILE A 85 -2.93 -28.24 10.78
C ILE A 85 -2.58 -29.10 9.56
N THR A 86 -2.54 -30.42 9.74
CA THR A 86 -2.35 -31.41 8.67
C THR A 86 -2.88 -32.78 9.13
N ALA A 87 -2.74 -33.83 8.32
CA ALA A 87 -3.14 -35.19 8.68
C ALA A 87 -2.15 -36.23 8.15
N ASP A 88 -2.03 -37.37 8.86
CA ASP A 88 -1.29 -38.54 8.41
C ASP A 88 -2.14 -39.82 8.50
N ALA A 89 -1.51 -40.99 8.28
CA ALA A 89 -2.18 -42.29 8.38
C ALA A 89 -2.74 -42.59 9.78
N SER A 90 -2.29 -41.90 10.82
CA SER A 90 -2.79 -42.01 12.20
C SER A 90 -3.91 -41.02 12.53
N GLY A 91 -4.21 -40.08 11.64
CA GLY A 91 -5.31 -39.13 11.76
C GLY A 91 -4.85 -37.66 11.69
N PRO A 92 -5.75 -36.71 12.05
CA PRO A 92 -5.42 -35.30 12.07
C PRO A 92 -4.35 -34.96 13.11
N LYS A 93 -3.52 -33.96 12.79
CA LYS A 93 -2.47 -33.43 13.66
C LYS A 93 -2.77 -31.99 14.03
N HIS A 94 -2.29 -31.60 15.20
CA HIS A 94 -2.43 -30.27 15.78
C HIS A 94 -1.04 -29.75 16.13
N LEU A 95 -0.80 -28.45 15.95
CA LEU A 95 0.39 -27.79 16.48
C LEU A 95 -0.01 -27.00 17.72
N THR A 96 0.49 -27.41 18.88
CA THR A 96 0.32 -26.66 20.13
C THR A 96 1.70 -26.43 20.73
N MET A 97 2.12 -25.17 20.82
CA MET A 97 3.47 -24.81 21.27
C MET A 97 3.47 -23.51 22.07
N LYS A 98 4.11 -23.53 23.23
CA LYS A 98 4.37 -22.32 24.00
C LYS A 98 5.64 -21.64 23.50
N LEU A 99 5.50 -20.39 23.06
CA LEU A 99 6.57 -19.53 22.60
C LEU A 99 6.80 -18.41 23.63
N SER A 100 8.06 -18.12 23.97
CA SER A 100 8.41 -16.99 24.84
C SER A 100 9.01 -15.83 24.05
N ARG A 101 8.89 -14.61 24.57
CA ARG A 101 9.54 -13.42 23.98
C ARG A 101 11.04 -13.64 23.85
N ALA A 102 11.68 -14.17 24.90
CA ALA A 102 13.11 -14.47 24.89
C ALA A 102 13.51 -15.44 23.76
N LYS A 103 12.65 -16.41 23.43
CA LYS A 103 12.89 -17.32 22.31
C LYS A 103 12.78 -16.60 20.97
N LEU A 104 11.74 -15.79 20.76
CA LEU A 104 11.61 -14.95 19.56
C LEU A 104 12.83 -14.05 19.39
N GLU A 105 13.22 -13.33 20.45
CA GLU A 105 14.38 -12.46 20.46
C GLU A 105 15.68 -13.17 20.08
N ALA A 106 15.86 -14.42 20.50
CA ALA A 106 17.02 -15.22 20.12
C ALA A 106 17.00 -15.63 18.63
N LEU A 107 15.81 -15.87 18.05
CA LEU A 107 15.66 -16.27 16.64
C LEU A 107 15.91 -15.12 15.64
N VAL A 108 15.70 -13.88 16.07
CA VAL A 108 15.76 -12.67 15.22
C VAL A 108 16.87 -11.69 15.62
N ASP A 109 17.74 -12.06 16.56
CA ASP A 109 18.80 -11.16 17.06
C ASP A 109 19.66 -10.61 15.94
N ASP A 110 20.09 -11.45 15.02
CA ASP A 110 20.93 -11.06 13.89
C ASP A 110 20.20 -10.10 12.93
N LEU A 111 18.89 -10.25 12.74
CA LEU A 111 18.07 -9.32 11.95
C LEU A 111 18.02 -7.94 12.61
N VAL A 112 17.86 -7.88 13.94
CA VAL A 112 17.90 -6.62 14.69
C VAL A 112 19.31 -6.01 14.61
N GLN A 113 20.37 -6.80 14.79
CA GLN A 113 21.75 -6.30 14.69
C GLN A 113 22.09 -5.78 13.28
N ARG A 114 21.54 -6.38 12.22
CA ARG A 114 21.69 -5.88 10.84
C ARG A 114 21.19 -4.44 10.67
N THR A 115 20.25 -3.97 11.49
CA THR A 115 19.75 -2.58 11.45
C THR A 115 20.76 -1.56 12.01
N VAL A 116 21.69 -1.98 12.86
CA VAL A 116 22.65 -1.09 13.54
C VAL A 116 23.71 -0.55 12.57
N GLU A 117 24.15 -1.36 11.61
CA GLU A 117 25.20 -0.96 10.68
C GLU A 117 24.76 0.18 9.73
N PRO A 118 23.55 0.16 9.14
CA PRO A 118 23.00 1.32 8.44
C PRO A 118 22.92 2.59 9.31
N CYS A 119 22.58 2.49 10.61
CA CYS A 119 22.60 3.65 11.51
C CYS A 119 24.00 4.25 11.67
N LYS A 120 25.04 3.42 11.81
CA LYS A 120 26.44 3.88 11.87
C LYS A 120 26.88 4.55 10.57
N LYS A 121 26.49 3.99 9.43
CA LYS A 121 26.81 4.53 8.11
C LYS A 121 26.14 5.88 7.89
N ALA A 122 24.86 6.02 8.23
CA ALA A 122 24.15 7.29 8.16
C ALA A 122 24.84 8.35 9.03
N LEU A 123 25.13 8.05 10.31
CA LEU A 123 25.85 8.99 11.19
C LEU A 123 27.19 9.43 10.60
N LYS A 124 27.98 8.47 10.09
CA LYS A 124 29.26 8.76 9.45
C LYS A 124 29.09 9.64 8.21
N ASP A 125 28.09 9.37 7.38
CA ASP A 125 27.82 10.12 6.15
C ASP A 125 27.35 11.55 6.44
N ALA A 126 26.57 11.74 7.52
CA ALA A 126 26.19 13.07 8.03
C ALA A 126 27.35 13.79 8.77
N GLY A 127 28.47 13.11 9.05
CA GLY A 127 29.56 13.67 9.84
C GLY A 127 29.21 13.88 11.33
N LEU A 128 28.19 13.17 11.83
CA LEU A 128 27.66 13.30 13.18
C LEU A 128 27.98 12.07 14.03
N SER A 129 27.96 12.26 15.34
CA SER A 129 28.00 11.21 16.35
C SER A 129 26.60 10.94 16.91
N ALA A 130 26.41 9.81 17.57
CA ALA A 130 25.12 9.45 18.17
C ALA A 130 24.64 10.49 19.22
N SER A 131 25.56 11.19 19.88
CA SER A 131 25.26 12.25 20.83
C SER A 131 24.79 13.56 20.21
N ASP A 132 25.05 13.78 18.91
CA ASP A 132 24.64 15.00 18.20
C ASP A 132 23.18 14.92 17.73
N ILE A 133 22.59 13.73 17.74
CA ILE A 133 21.16 13.56 17.47
C ILE A 133 20.36 14.21 18.61
N GLU A 134 19.21 14.81 18.32
CA GLU A 134 18.33 15.44 19.32
C GLU A 134 17.07 14.62 19.63
N GLU A 135 16.50 14.01 18.60
CA GLU A 135 15.28 13.20 18.67
C GLU A 135 15.50 11.90 17.90
N VAL A 136 14.88 10.81 18.36
CA VAL A 136 14.90 9.51 17.65
C VAL A 136 13.46 9.10 17.40
N ILE A 137 13.03 9.10 16.14
CA ILE A 137 11.66 8.77 15.75
C ILE A 137 11.63 7.34 15.20
N LEU A 138 10.72 6.52 15.73
CA LEU A 138 10.48 5.16 15.24
C LEU A 138 9.23 5.14 14.36
N VAL A 139 9.37 4.58 13.16
CA VAL A 139 8.30 4.49 12.16
C VAL A 139 8.19 3.04 11.67
N GLY A 140 6.96 2.57 11.46
CA GLY A 140 6.64 1.22 11.01
C GLY A 140 6.38 0.23 12.14
N GLY A 141 5.40 -0.66 11.96
CA GLY A 141 4.89 -1.56 13.00
C GLY A 141 5.95 -2.50 13.60
N MET A 142 6.99 -2.88 12.86
CA MET A 142 8.05 -3.76 13.39
C MET A 142 8.90 -3.09 14.49
N THR A 143 8.88 -1.75 14.57
CA THR A 143 9.55 -1.00 15.65
C THR A 143 8.85 -1.10 17.01
N ARG A 144 7.63 -1.69 17.05
CA ARG A 144 6.89 -1.97 18.29
C ARG A 144 7.52 -3.10 19.12
N MET A 145 8.41 -3.92 18.54
CA MET A 145 9.11 -4.98 19.26
C MET A 145 10.05 -4.38 20.33
N PRO A 146 9.96 -4.79 21.61
CA PRO A 146 10.77 -4.24 22.69
C PRO A 146 12.28 -4.28 22.42
N LYS A 147 12.79 -5.40 21.89
CA LYS A 147 14.20 -5.56 21.55
C LYS A 147 14.70 -4.57 20.48
N VAL A 148 13.86 -4.18 19.53
CA VAL A 148 14.20 -3.15 18.54
C VAL A 148 14.36 -1.81 19.22
N GLN A 149 13.39 -1.43 20.07
CA GLN A 149 13.43 -0.17 20.84
C GLN A 149 14.64 -0.11 21.77
N GLU A 150 14.94 -1.21 22.47
CA GLU A 150 16.11 -1.32 23.34
C GLU A 150 17.42 -1.20 22.57
N THR A 151 17.51 -1.82 21.39
CA THR A 151 18.70 -1.73 20.53
C THR A 151 18.93 -0.29 20.06
N VAL A 152 17.86 0.37 19.60
CA VAL A 152 17.89 1.78 19.19
C VAL A 152 18.28 2.69 20.37
N LYS A 153 17.65 2.52 21.53
CA LYS A 153 17.96 3.26 22.75
C LYS A 153 19.42 3.09 23.16
N LYS A 154 19.93 1.85 23.12
CA LYS A 154 21.33 1.55 23.44
C LYS A 154 22.29 2.18 22.44
N PHE A 155 21.93 2.23 21.16
CA PHE A 155 22.78 2.79 20.11
C PHE A 155 22.86 4.32 20.16
N PHE A 156 21.72 5.00 20.30
CA PHE A 156 21.64 6.47 20.33
C PHE A 156 21.78 7.08 21.74
N GLY A 157 21.75 6.26 22.79
CA GLY A 157 21.85 6.72 24.18
C GLY A 157 20.63 7.50 24.67
N ARG A 158 19.49 7.40 23.98
CA ARG A 158 18.27 8.20 24.22
C ARG A 158 17.02 7.34 24.03
N ASP A 159 15.97 7.66 24.78
CA ASP A 159 14.63 7.10 24.56
C ASP A 159 14.02 7.62 23.25
N PRO A 160 13.50 6.73 22.37
CA PRO A 160 12.80 7.17 21.18
C PRO A 160 11.54 7.98 21.51
N HIS A 161 11.23 8.94 20.64
CA HIS A 161 10.03 9.76 20.74
C HIS A 161 8.76 8.92 20.60
N LYS A 162 7.76 9.22 21.45
CA LYS A 162 6.46 8.53 21.50
C LYS A 162 5.29 9.37 21.00
N GLY A 163 5.54 10.60 20.54
CA GLY A 163 4.49 11.52 20.07
C GLY A 163 4.04 11.29 18.63
N VAL A 164 4.62 10.30 17.95
CA VAL A 164 4.35 10.00 16.54
C VAL A 164 3.62 8.66 16.44
N ASN A 165 2.57 8.61 15.62
CA ASN A 165 1.93 7.35 15.26
C ASN A 165 2.78 6.63 14.19
N PRO A 166 3.42 5.49 14.50
CA PRO A 166 4.33 4.82 13.58
C PRO A 166 3.63 4.22 12.35
N ASP A 167 2.30 4.09 12.37
CA ASP A 167 1.53 3.49 11.28
C ASP A 167 1.00 4.54 10.29
N GLU A 168 0.81 5.79 10.73
CA GLU A 168 0.14 6.85 9.95
C GLU A 168 1.07 7.97 9.49
N VAL A 169 2.18 8.21 10.20
CA VAL A 169 3.03 9.39 9.98
C VAL A 169 3.53 9.54 8.54
N VAL A 170 3.78 8.42 7.85
CA VAL A 170 4.23 8.44 6.45
C VAL A 170 3.11 8.93 5.52
N ALA A 171 1.88 8.44 5.72
CA ALA A 171 0.72 8.87 4.93
C ALA A 171 0.38 10.35 5.19
N MET A 172 0.47 10.79 6.45
CA MET A 172 0.31 12.21 6.81
C MET A 172 1.39 13.08 6.15
N GLY A 173 2.66 12.64 6.17
CA GLY A 173 3.76 13.35 5.50
C GLY A 173 3.53 13.47 3.99
N ALA A 174 3.01 12.42 3.34
CA ALA A 174 2.64 12.45 1.93
C ALA A 174 1.51 13.47 1.64
N ALA A 175 0.50 13.56 2.51
CA ALA A 175 -0.57 14.55 2.38
C ALA A 175 -0.04 15.99 2.54
N ILE A 176 0.88 16.23 3.47
CA ILE A 176 1.56 17.53 3.64
C ILE A 176 2.35 17.87 2.38
N GLN A 177 3.10 16.90 1.83
CA GLN A 177 3.85 17.09 0.58
C GLN A 177 2.93 17.46 -0.59
N ALA A 178 1.75 16.83 -0.70
CA ALA A 178 0.77 17.20 -1.71
C ALA A 178 0.26 18.64 -1.52
N GLY A 179 0.00 19.06 -0.28
CA GLY A 179 -0.38 20.43 0.05
C GLY A 179 0.72 21.46 -0.28
N VAL A 180 2.00 21.11 -0.11
CA VAL A 180 3.14 21.95 -0.53
C VAL A 180 3.18 22.09 -2.05
N LEU A 181 2.99 20.99 -2.79
CA LEU A 181 2.96 21.00 -4.25
C LEU A 181 1.78 21.82 -4.83
N GLN A 182 0.64 21.83 -4.13
CA GLN A 182 -0.53 22.65 -4.50
C GLN A 182 -0.38 24.12 -4.08
N GLY A 183 0.50 24.41 -3.11
CA GLY A 183 0.70 25.76 -2.54
C GLY A 183 -0.24 26.10 -1.37
N ASP A 184 -1.02 25.13 -0.90
CA ASP A 184 -1.91 25.25 0.26
C ASP A 184 -1.11 25.26 1.59
N VAL A 185 -0.03 24.49 1.63
CA VAL A 185 0.95 24.51 2.73
C VAL A 185 2.10 25.43 2.33
N LYS A 186 2.28 26.49 3.12
CA LYS A 186 3.35 27.48 2.93
C LYS A 186 4.43 27.30 3.99
N ASP A 187 5.58 27.94 3.77
CA ASP A 187 6.66 28.06 4.75
C ASP A 187 7.30 26.71 5.13
N VAL A 188 7.29 25.74 4.20
CA VAL A 188 7.95 24.44 4.34
C VAL A 188 8.86 24.21 3.14
N LEU A 189 10.16 24.04 3.40
CA LEU A 189 11.15 23.71 2.38
C LEU A 189 11.73 22.32 2.66
N LEU A 190 11.58 21.41 1.69
CA LEU A 190 12.14 20.05 1.76
C LEU A 190 13.35 19.92 0.84
N LEU A 191 14.49 19.55 1.42
CA LEU A 191 15.73 19.25 0.72
C LEU A 191 16.06 17.77 0.95
N ASP A 192 15.73 16.93 -0.04
CA ASP A 192 16.02 15.50 0.00
C ASP A 192 17.37 15.18 -0.68
N VAL A 193 17.83 13.94 -0.58
CA VAL A 193 19.09 13.47 -1.15
C VAL A 193 18.95 12.17 -1.93
N THR A 194 19.86 11.92 -2.86
CA THR A 194 19.93 10.62 -3.54
C THR A 194 20.60 9.55 -2.65
N PRO A 195 20.00 8.37 -2.42
CA PRO A 195 20.50 7.40 -1.43
C PRO A 195 21.75 6.62 -1.87
N LEU A 196 22.07 6.60 -3.17
CA LEU A 196 23.16 5.81 -3.75
C LEU A 196 23.91 6.61 -4.80
N SER A 197 25.22 6.42 -4.90
CA SER A 197 26.04 7.05 -5.93
C SER A 197 25.57 6.61 -7.32
N LEU A 198 25.53 7.58 -8.24
CA LEU A 198 25.23 7.39 -9.66
C LEU A 198 26.48 7.64 -10.48
N GLY A 199 26.69 6.79 -11.48
CA GLY A 199 27.89 6.86 -12.30
C GLY A 199 27.78 6.00 -13.55
N ILE A 200 28.90 5.92 -14.27
CA ILE A 200 28.99 5.15 -15.51
C ILE A 200 30.11 4.10 -15.45
N GLU A 201 29.98 3.05 -16.27
CA GLU A 201 31.08 2.14 -16.57
C GLU A 201 32.11 2.85 -17.47
N THR A 202 33.37 2.88 -17.03
CA THR A 202 34.50 3.36 -17.83
C THR A 202 35.43 2.21 -18.22
N LEU A 203 36.45 2.51 -19.03
CA LEU A 203 37.41 1.51 -19.52
C LEU A 203 37.97 0.66 -18.37
N GLY A 204 37.95 -0.66 -18.53
CA GLY A 204 38.38 -1.62 -17.52
C GLY A 204 37.27 -2.07 -16.56
N GLY A 205 36.00 -1.73 -16.83
CA GLY A 205 34.85 -2.15 -16.02
C GLY A 205 34.76 -1.43 -14.68
N VAL A 206 35.40 -0.26 -14.57
CA VAL A 206 35.45 0.53 -13.34
C VAL A 206 34.20 1.40 -13.25
N PHE A 207 33.60 1.47 -12.06
CA PHE A 207 32.51 2.38 -11.78
C PHE A 207 33.05 3.78 -11.48
N THR A 208 32.79 4.72 -12.36
CA THR A 208 33.16 6.13 -12.17
C THR A 208 31.94 6.92 -11.74
N ARG A 209 31.97 7.43 -10.51
CA ARG A 209 30.88 8.19 -9.89
C ARG A 209 30.83 9.60 -10.45
N LEU A 210 29.63 10.10 -10.73
CA LEU A 210 29.38 11.49 -11.13
C LEU A 210 28.59 12.25 -10.07
N ILE A 211 27.63 11.56 -9.43
CA ILE A 211 26.87 12.08 -8.29
C ILE A 211 27.08 11.11 -7.14
N ASP A 212 27.58 11.61 -6.01
CA ASP A 212 27.78 10.79 -4.83
C ASP A 212 26.47 10.59 -4.06
N ARG A 213 26.34 9.47 -3.33
CA ARG A 213 25.24 9.27 -2.39
C ARG A 213 25.15 10.43 -1.39
N ASN A 214 23.96 10.68 -0.90
CA ASN A 214 23.59 11.79 -0.03
C ASN A 214 23.81 13.18 -0.66
N THR A 215 23.97 13.28 -2.00
CA THR A 215 23.92 14.58 -2.68
C THR A 215 22.48 15.08 -2.69
N THR A 216 22.27 16.33 -2.25
CA THR A 216 20.97 17.03 -2.25
C THR A 216 20.38 17.09 -3.66
N ILE A 217 19.08 16.83 -3.78
CA ILE A 217 18.30 16.89 -5.02
C ILE A 217 17.27 18.02 -4.96
N PRO A 218 16.95 18.67 -6.10
CA PRO A 218 17.43 18.39 -7.46
C PRO A 218 18.90 18.79 -7.67
N THR A 219 19.62 18.05 -8.53
CA THR A 219 21.03 18.33 -8.82
C THR A 219 21.43 17.97 -10.24
N ARG A 220 22.44 18.66 -10.76
CA ARG A 220 22.97 18.44 -12.10
C ARG A 220 24.50 18.41 -12.08
N LYS A 221 25.08 17.36 -12.64
CA LYS A 221 26.54 17.19 -12.79
C LYS A 221 26.89 16.75 -14.20
N SER A 222 27.93 17.37 -14.76
CA SER A 222 28.44 17.03 -16.09
C SER A 222 29.92 16.72 -16.00
N GLN A 223 30.35 15.66 -16.68
CA GLN A 223 31.75 15.27 -16.78
C GLN A 223 32.08 14.88 -18.21
N THR A 224 33.26 15.28 -18.68
CA THR A 224 33.72 14.94 -20.04
C THR A 224 34.53 13.64 -20.01
N PHE A 225 34.12 12.69 -20.83
CA PHE A 225 34.77 11.42 -21.13
C PHE A 225 35.26 11.40 -22.58
N SER A 226 35.95 10.33 -22.96
CA SER A 226 36.46 10.14 -24.32
C SER A 226 36.36 8.69 -24.78
N THR A 227 36.64 8.43 -26.06
CA THR A 227 36.61 7.09 -26.65
C THR A 227 37.71 6.20 -26.10
N ALA A 228 37.40 4.91 -25.98
CA ALA A 228 38.33 3.89 -25.51
C ALA A 228 39.26 3.38 -26.63
N ASP A 229 38.76 3.38 -27.88
CA ASP A 229 39.42 2.82 -29.05
C ASP A 229 39.59 3.84 -30.19
N ASP A 230 40.56 3.58 -31.07
CA ASP A 230 40.81 4.40 -32.25
C ASP A 230 39.67 4.24 -33.27
N ASN A 231 39.22 5.35 -33.86
CA ASN A 231 38.15 5.40 -34.87
C ASN A 231 36.80 4.83 -34.38
N GLN A 232 36.54 4.88 -33.07
CA GLN A 232 35.27 4.46 -32.48
C GLN A 232 34.12 5.36 -32.96
N SER A 233 33.18 4.79 -33.71
CA SER A 233 32.03 5.51 -34.31
C SER A 233 30.82 5.65 -33.39
N ALA A 234 30.79 4.91 -32.28
CA ALA A 234 29.75 4.95 -31.27
C ALA A 234 30.31 4.65 -29.87
N VAL A 235 29.83 5.36 -28.85
CA VAL A 235 30.15 5.10 -27.43
C VAL A 235 28.90 4.63 -26.70
N THR A 236 29.00 3.45 -26.09
CA THR A 236 27.98 2.91 -25.20
C THR A 236 28.18 3.46 -23.80
N ILE A 237 27.14 4.09 -23.25
CA ILE A 237 27.14 4.61 -21.89
C ILE A 237 26.23 3.72 -21.07
N LYS A 238 26.83 3.02 -20.10
CA LYS A 238 26.11 2.19 -19.14
C LYS A 238 26.06 2.91 -17.82
N VAL A 239 24.84 3.15 -17.35
CA VAL A 239 24.58 3.88 -16.12
C VAL A 239 24.35 2.90 -14.99
N HIS A 240 25.08 3.08 -13.90
CA HIS A 240 25.01 2.23 -12.72
C HIS A 240 24.70 3.05 -11.45
N GLN A 241 24.09 2.37 -10.48
CA GLN A 241 23.84 2.87 -9.15
C GLN A 241 24.45 1.92 -8.11
N GLY A 242 25.23 2.46 -7.18
CA GLY A 242 25.80 1.70 -6.08
C GLY A 242 27.14 2.23 -5.60
N GLU A 243 27.72 1.52 -4.62
CA GLU A 243 28.94 1.97 -3.92
C GLU A 243 30.19 1.16 -4.25
N ARG A 244 30.07 0.10 -5.05
CA ARG A 244 31.20 -0.80 -5.36
C ARG A 244 32.11 -0.18 -6.41
N GLN A 245 33.40 -0.51 -6.38
CA GLN A 245 34.40 0.05 -7.30
C GLN A 245 34.27 -0.47 -8.74
N MET A 246 33.80 -1.71 -8.90
CA MET A 246 33.60 -2.33 -10.21
C MET A 246 32.15 -2.15 -10.65
N ALA A 247 31.94 -1.79 -11.91
CA ALA A 247 30.61 -1.57 -12.48
C ALA A 247 29.72 -2.81 -12.38
N ALA A 248 30.28 -4.00 -12.59
CA ALA A 248 29.57 -5.29 -12.54
C ALA A 248 28.98 -5.63 -11.16
N ASP A 249 29.51 -5.05 -10.08
CA ASP A 249 29.03 -5.27 -8.71
C ASP A 249 27.91 -4.28 -8.30
N ASN A 250 27.57 -3.33 -9.18
CA ASN A 250 26.55 -2.31 -8.95
C ASN A 250 25.30 -2.57 -9.80
N LYS A 251 24.19 -1.94 -9.42
CA LYS A 251 22.94 -2.09 -10.16
C LYS A 251 23.03 -1.35 -11.50
N LEU A 252 22.94 -2.07 -12.62
CA LEU A 252 22.71 -1.46 -13.93
C LEU A 252 21.29 -0.87 -13.96
N LEU A 253 21.23 0.42 -14.30
CA LEU A 253 19.99 1.16 -14.44
C LEU A 253 19.53 1.24 -15.89
N GLY A 254 20.49 1.38 -16.82
CA GLY A 254 20.20 1.45 -18.24
C GLY A 254 21.47 1.65 -19.06
N GLN A 255 21.35 1.51 -20.37
CA GLN A 255 22.44 1.79 -21.30
C GLN A 255 21.90 2.43 -22.58
N PHE A 256 22.71 3.28 -23.20
CA PHE A 256 22.37 3.89 -24.48
C PHE A 256 23.63 4.19 -25.28
N ASP A 257 23.49 4.22 -26.61
CA ASP A 257 24.61 4.42 -27.53
C ASP A 257 24.58 5.83 -28.13
N LEU A 258 25.65 6.59 -27.92
CA LEU A 258 25.89 7.83 -28.64
C LEU A 258 26.54 7.49 -29.99
N MET A 259 25.74 7.51 -31.05
CA MET A 259 26.18 7.16 -32.41
C MET A 259 26.66 8.37 -33.23
N GLY A 260 27.54 8.09 -34.19
CA GLY A 260 27.92 9.04 -35.24
C GLY A 260 29.03 10.00 -34.82
N ILE A 261 29.97 9.48 -34.02
CA ILE A 261 31.22 10.13 -33.63
C ILE A 261 32.20 10.06 -34.81
N PRO A 262 32.82 11.18 -35.22
CA PRO A 262 33.80 11.18 -36.30
C PRO A 262 35.02 10.29 -35.98
N PRO A 263 35.61 9.59 -36.97
CA PRO A 263 36.83 8.82 -36.77
C PRO A 263 37.97 9.69 -36.24
N ALA A 264 38.43 9.40 -35.03
CA ALA A 264 39.53 10.09 -34.37
C ALA A 264 40.37 9.10 -33.55
N PRO A 265 41.64 9.41 -33.24
CA PRO A 265 42.43 8.64 -32.28
C PRO A 265 41.72 8.56 -30.92
N ARG A 266 41.92 7.47 -30.18
CA ARG A 266 41.40 7.31 -28.82
C ARG A 266 41.77 8.51 -27.95
N GLY A 267 40.87 8.93 -27.07
CA GLY A 267 41.13 10.06 -26.16
C GLY A 267 40.93 11.46 -26.77
N MET A 268 40.69 11.59 -28.08
CA MET A 268 40.42 12.89 -28.72
C MET A 268 38.93 13.33 -28.66
N PRO A 269 37.93 12.47 -28.96
CA PRO A 269 36.53 12.86 -28.88
C PRO A 269 36.15 13.30 -27.47
N GLN A 270 35.40 14.39 -27.33
CA GLN A 270 34.97 14.92 -26.03
C GLN A 270 33.48 14.66 -25.85
N ILE A 271 33.16 13.64 -25.06
CA ILE A 271 31.79 13.21 -24.78
C ILE A 271 31.41 13.73 -23.40
N GLU A 272 30.58 14.76 -23.36
CA GLU A 272 30.04 15.28 -22.11
C GLU A 272 28.85 14.44 -21.67
N VAL A 273 29.00 13.73 -20.56
CA VAL A 273 27.91 13.00 -19.93
C VAL A 273 27.37 13.85 -18.79
N THR A 274 26.07 14.11 -18.82
CA THR A 274 25.34 14.91 -17.83
C THR A 274 24.34 14.03 -17.12
N PHE A 275 24.37 14.06 -15.80
CA PHE A 275 23.37 13.48 -14.92
C PHE A 275 22.55 14.61 -14.33
N ASP A 276 21.23 14.51 -14.45
CA ASP A 276 20.26 15.44 -13.91
C ASP A 276 19.27 14.63 -13.07
N ILE A 277 19.14 14.98 -11.80
CA ILE A 277 18.19 14.37 -10.88
C ILE A 277 17.15 15.42 -10.52
N ASP A 278 15.89 15.14 -10.82
CA ASP A 278 14.79 16.04 -10.49
C ASP A 278 14.36 15.93 -9.01
N ALA A 279 13.39 16.76 -8.61
CA ALA A 279 12.87 16.77 -7.24
C ALA A 279 12.15 15.46 -6.84
N ASN A 280 11.78 14.61 -7.81
CA ASN A 280 11.17 13.30 -7.56
C ASN A 280 12.22 12.18 -7.50
N GLY A 281 13.51 12.50 -7.65
CA GLY A 281 14.59 11.51 -7.71
C GLY A 281 14.69 10.78 -9.05
N ILE A 282 14.01 11.23 -10.11
CA ILE A 282 14.10 10.63 -11.45
C ILE A 282 15.40 11.09 -12.10
N VAL A 283 16.16 10.12 -12.60
CA VAL A 283 17.49 10.38 -13.17
C VAL A 283 17.39 10.48 -14.70
N ASN A 284 17.74 11.65 -15.23
CA ASN A 284 17.94 11.87 -16.65
C ASN A 284 19.44 11.86 -16.95
N VAL A 285 19.88 10.97 -17.83
CA VAL A 285 21.28 10.92 -18.25
C VAL A 285 21.36 11.27 -19.72
N SER A 286 22.09 12.34 -20.04
CA SER A 286 22.37 12.73 -21.42
C SER A 286 23.85 12.67 -21.72
N ALA A 287 24.18 12.42 -22.98
CA ALA A 287 25.53 12.41 -23.48
C ALA A 287 25.62 13.19 -24.78
N LYS A 288 26.56 14.11 -24.84
CA LYS A 288 26.74 15.03 -25.96
C LYS A 288 28.17 15.04 -26.42
N ASP A 289 28.36 14.81 -27.72
CA ASP A 289 29.66 15.05 -28.36
C ASP A 289 29.86 16.55 -28.56
N LYS A 290 30.88 17.12 -27.92
CA LYS A 290 31.17 18.57 -28.02
C LYS A 290 31.58 19.00 -29.43
N ALA A 291 32.10 18.11 -30.25
CA ALA A 291 32.55 18.44 -31.60
C ALA A 291 31.38 18.51 -32.60
N THR A 292 30.46 17.55 -32.53
CA THR A 292 29.34 17.44 -33.48
C THR A 292 28.03 18.03 -32.94
N GLY A 293 27.93 18.25 -31.64
CA GLY A 293 26.71 18.68 -30.97
C GLY A 293 25.62 17.60 -30.90
N LYS A 294 25.88 16.40 -31.41
CA LYS A 294 24.96 15.26 -31.31
C LYS A 294 24.79 14.88 -29.85
N GLU A 295 23.53 14.69 -29.46
CA GLU A 295 23.15 14.30 -28.12
C GLU A 295 22.26 13.06 -28.18
N GLN A 296 22.43 12.19 -27.20
CA GLN A 296 21.51 11.11 -26.88
C GLN A 296 21.26 11.13 -25.39
N ALA A 297 20.02 10.84 -24.99
CA ALA A 297 19.65 10.82 -23.59
C ALA A 297 18.78 9.61 -23.31
N ILE A 298 18.86 9.13 -22.07
CA ILE A 298 17.95 8.15 -21.52
C ILE A 298 17.34 8.75 -20.26
N ARG A 299 16.02 8.60 -20.14
CA ARG A 299 15.33 8.81 -18.87
C ARG A 299 15.33 7.49 -18.12
N ILE A 300 16.04 7.45 -17.01
CA ILE A 300 16.10 6.26 -16.17
C ILE A 300 14.93 6.34 -15.21
N GLN A 301 13.86 5.66 -15.59
CA GLN A 301 12.81 5.28 -14.66
C GLN A 301 13.26 4.02 -13.93
N ALA A 302 12.78 3.81 -12.70
CA ALA A 302 13.08 2.59 -11.95
C ALA A 302 12.81 1.38 -12.87
N SER A 303 13.85 0.59 -13.15
CA SER A 303 13.94 -0.47 -14.17
C SER A 303 12.97 -1.67 -14.00
N GLY A 304 11.83 -1.46 -13.36
CA GLY A 304 10.65 -2.34 -13.34
C GLY A 304 9.37 -1.62 -13.77
N GLY A 305 9.47 -0.44 -14.40
CA GLY A 305 8.32 0.30 -14.92
C GLY A 305 7.71 -0.38 -16.14
N LEU A 306 6.38 -0.37 -16.20
CA LEU A 306 5.57 -0.81 -17.33
C LEU A 306 5.83 0.09 -18.54
N SER A 307 5.86 -0.47 -19.75
CA SER A 307 5.82 0.31 -20.99
C SER A 307 4.50 1.09 -21.11
N GLU A 308 4.48 2.16 -21.92
CA GLU A 308 3.25 2.93 -22.16
C GLU A 308 2.09 2.03 -22.64
N ASP A 309 2.38 1.06 -23.51
CA ASP A 309 1.41 0.07 -23.99
C ASP A 309 0.86 -0.82 -22.85
N GLU A 310 1.72 -1.22 -21.91
CA GLU A 310 1.31 -1.99 -20.73
C GLU A 310 0.49 -1.14 -19.74
N ILE A 311 0.84 0.14 -19.58
CA ILE A 311 0.08 1.09 -18.77
C ILE A 311 -1.32 1.26 -19.35
N GLU A 312 -1.44 1.54 -20.65
CA GLU A 312 -2.74 1.71 -21.30
C GLU A 312 -3.60 0.44 -21.20
N LYS A 313 -2.98 -0.74 -21.35
CA LYS A 313 -3.67 -2.01 -21.17
C LYS A 313 -4.18 -2.18 -19.75
N MET A 314 -3.34 -1.92 -18.74
CA MET A 314 -3.72 -2.04 -17.34
C MET A 314 -4.82 -1.05 -16.94
N VAL A 315 -4.82 0.16 -17.51
CA VAL A 315 -5.91 1.13 -17.31
C VAL A 315 -7.22 0.58 -17.86
N LYS A 316 -7.23 0.04 -19.08
CA LYS A 316 -8.43 -0.59 -19.66
C LYS A 316 -8.88 -1.81 -18.87
N ASP A 317 -7.96 -2.65 -18.40
CA ASP A 317 -8.27 -3.81 -17.57
C ASP A 317 -8.87 -3.38 -16.23
N ALA A 318 -8.37 -2.30 -15.61
CA ALA A 318 -8.91 -1.72 -14.38
C ALA A 318 -10.33 -1.13 -14.58
N GLU A 319 -10.58 -0.43 -15.68
CA GLU A 319 -11.91 0.06 -16.05
C GLU A 319 -12.90 -1.10 -16.27
N ALA A 320 -12.47 -2.17 -16.95
CA ALA A 320 -13.29 -3.36 -17.15
C ALA A 320 -13.60 -4.09 -15.83
N ASN A 321 -12.62 -4.16 -14.92
CA ASN A 321 -12.82 -4.73 -13.59
C ASN A 321 -13.79 -3.87 -12.75
N ALA A 322 -13.68 -2.54 -12.81
CA ALA A 322 -14.61 -1.64 -12.11
C ALA A 322 -16.06 -1.83 -12.59
N GLU A 323 -16.27 -2.04 -13.89
CA GLU A 323 -17.59 -2.36 -14.44
C GLU A 323 -18.09 -3.75 -14.01
N ALA A 324 -17.20 -4.75 -13.94
CA ALA A 324 -17.54 -6.07 -13.42
C ALA A 324 -17.91 -6.01 -11.92
N ASP A 325 -17.14 -5.26 -11.13
CA ASP A 325 -17.39 -5.02 -9.71
C ASP A 325 -18.73 -4.30 -9.48
N LYS A 326 -19.06 -3.32 -10.33
CA LYS A 326 -20.35 -2.62 -10.32
C LYS A 326 -21.51 -3.59 -10.56
N LYS A 327 -21.42 -4.47 -11.57
CA LYS A 327 -22.45 -5.48 -11.83
C LYS A 327 -22.60 -6.48 -10.69
N GLN A 328 -21.49 -6.90 -10.11
CA GLN A 328 -21.50 -7.82 -8.97
C GLN A 328 -22.11 -7.14 -7.73
N ARG A 329 -21.86 -5.84 -7.53
CA ARG A 329 -22.51 -5.03 -6.51
C ARG A 329 -24.01 -4.91 -6.75
N GLU A 330 -24.44 -4.57 -7.96
CA GLU A 330 -25.86 -4.48 -8.34
C GLU A 330 -26.59 -5.82 -8.12
N LEU A 331 -25.94 -6.94 -8.45
CA LEU A 331 -26.47 -8.27 -8.17
C LEU A 331 -26.65 -8.50 -6.67
N VAL A 332 -25.63 -8.19 -5.86
CA VAL A 332 -25.70 -8.35 -4.39
C VAL A 332 -26.77 -7.45 -3.78
N GLU A 333 -26.87 -6.19 -4.22
CA GLU A 333 -27.91 -5.26 -3.77
C GLU A 333 -29.32 -5.75 -4.16
N ALA A 334 -29.50 -6.27 -5.39
CA ALA A 334 -30.75 -6.87 -5.82
C ALA A 334 -31.12 -8.10 -4.98
N ARG A 335 -30.15 -8.98 -4.67
CA ARG A 335 -30.36 -10.15 -3.80
C ARG A 335 -30.77 -9.75 -2.38
N ASN A 336 -30.06 -8.80 -1.79
CA ASN A 336 -30.34 -8.32 -0.44
C ASN A 336 -31.72 -7.64 -0.36
N GLY A 337 -32.05 -6.80 -1.36
CA GLY A 337 -33.37 -6.17 -1.47
C GLY A 337 -34.50 -7.19 -1.63
N ALA A 338 -34.31 -8.20 -2.48
CA ALA A 338 -35.26 -9.28 -2.67
C ALA A 338 -35.48 -10.08 -1.38
N GLU A 339 -34.42 -10.45 -0.68
CA GLU A 339 -34.50 -11.21 0.58
C GLU A 339 -35.20 -10.41 1.68
N ALA A 340 -34.87 -9.13 1.83
CA ALA A 340 -35.55 -8.24 2.78
C ALA A 340 -37.05 -8.11 2.48
N LEU A 341 -37.42 -7.91 1.21
CA LEU A 341 -38.82 -7.79 0.79
C LEU A 341 -39.59 -9.09 0.99
N VAL A 342 -39.00 -10.25 0.67
CA VAL A 342 -39.59 -11.56 0.93
C VAL A 342 -39.89 -11.72 2.41
N HIS A 343 -38.89 -11.48 3.27
CA HIS A 343 -39.06 -11.63 4.72
C HIS A 343 -40.12 -10.68 5.29
N GLN A 344 -40.11 -9.41 4.86
CA GLN A 344 -41.12 -8.43 5.28
C GLN A 344 -42.53 -8.84 4.85
N THR A 345 -42.69 -9.27 3.59
CA THR A 345 -44.00 -9.63 3.05
C THR A 345 -44.52 -10.92 3.69
N GLU A 346 -43.66 -11.91 3.95
CA GLU A 346 -44.03 -13.12 4.68
C GLU A 346 -44.56 -12.80 6.08
N LYS A 347 -43.88 -11.92 6.83
CA LYS A 347 -44.32 -11.47 8.15
C LYS A 347 -45.66 -10.75 8.10
N GLN A 348 -45.82 -9.82 7.15
CA GLN A 348 -47.09 -9.09 6.97
C GLN A 348 -48.24 -10.03 6.58
N LEU A 349 -47.96 -11.07 5.80
CA LEU A 349 -48.95 -12.07 5.39
C LEU A 349 -49.36 -12.99 6.55
N GLU A 350 -48.44 -13.25 7.50
CA GLU A 350 -48.75 -13.96 8.75
C GLU A 350 -49.64 -13.12 9.68
N GLU A 351 -49.34 -11.82 9.81
CA GLU A 351 -50.05 -10.92 10.74
C GLU A 351 -51.41 -10.42 10.21
N PHE A 352 -51.49 -10.12 8.90
CA PHE A 352 -52.66 -9.46 8.29
C PHE A 352 -53.31 -10.27 7.17
N GLY A 353 -52.80 -11.46 6.85
CA GLY A 353 -53.29 -12.27 5.73
C GLY A 353 -54.75 -12.69 5.84
N ASP A 354 -55.34 -12.68 7.04
CA ASP A 354 -56.77 -12.98 7.26
C ASP A 354 -57.70 -11.80 6.93
N LYS A 355 -57.15 -10.59 6.76
CA LYS A 355 -57.89 -9.37 6.38
C LYS A 355 -57.87 -9.12 4.86
N VAL A 356 -57.23 -10.00 4.10
CA VAL A 356 -57.09 -9.90 2.64
C VAL A 356 -57.90 -11.02 1.96
N GLY A 357 -58.42 -10.76 0.76
CA GLY A 357 -59.13 -11.77 -0.04
C GLY A 357 -58.27 -12.99 -0.34
N THR A 358 -58.90 -14.15 -0.48
CA THR A 358 -58.22 -15.44 -0.74
C THR A 358 -57.50 -15.46 -2.08
N GLU A 359 -58.01 -14.73 -3.09
CA GLU A 359 -57.36 -14.59 -4.40
C GLU A 359 -56.08 -13.75 -4.29
N GLU A 360 -56.10 -12.64 -3.56
CA GLU A 360 -54.93 -11.80 -3.31
C GLU A 360 -53.86 -12.49 -2.45
N LYS A 361 -54.26 -13.23 -1.41
CA LYS A 361 -53.32 -14.00 -0.58
C LYS A 361 -52.56 -15.04 -1.41
N SER A 362 -53.27 -15.76 -2.28
CA SER A 362 -52.64 -16.73 -3.19
C SER A 362 -51.71 -16.07 -4.21
N ALA A 363 -52.03 -14.87 -4.69
CA ALA A 363 -51.18 -14.12 -5.60
C ALA A 363 -49.86 -13.67 -4.94
N ILE A 364 -49.90 -13.24 -3.67
CA ILE A 364 -48.71 -12.84 -2.91
C ILE A 364 -47.83 -14.05 -2.58
N GLU A 365 -48.42 -15.17 -2.13
CA GLU A 365 -47.68 -16.42 -1.87
C GLU A 365 -46.96 -16.94 -3.12
N THR A 366 -47.60 -16.83 -4.29
CA THR A 366 -46.99 -17.19 -5.57
C THR A 366 -45.82 -16.27 -5.91
N ALA A 367 -45.98 -14.95 -5.76
CA ALA A 367 -44.92 -13.98 -6.02
C ALA A 367 -43.71 -14.14 -5.07
N ILE A 368 -43.94 -14.51 -3.81
CA ILE A 368 -42.89 -14.84 -2.84
C ILE A 368 -42.11 -16.08 -3.29
N SER A 369 -42.80 -17.14 -3.70
CA SER A 369 -42.16 -18.38 -4.16
C SER A 369 -41.32 -18.14 -5.41
N GLU A 370 -41.84 -17.40 -6.39
CA GLU A 370 -41.11 -17.07 -7.61
C GLU A 370 -39.87 -16.21 -7.33
N LEU A 371 -39.94 -15.25 -6.40
CA LEU A 371 -38.79 -14.45 -6.01
C LEU A 371 -37.74 -15.28 -5.25
N LYS A 372 -38.16 -16.23 -4.40
CA LYS A 372 -37.26 -17.17 -3.71
C LYS A 372 -36.50 -18.09 -4.66
N GLU A 373 -37.10 -18.48 -5.78
CA GLU A 373 -36.43 -19.31 -6.78
C GLU A 373 -35.33 -18.57 -7.55
N VAL A 374 -35.51 -17.26 -7.79
CA VAL A 374 -34.55 -16.47 -8.57
C VAL A 374 -33.52 -15.72 -7.73
N LYS A 375 -33.79 -15.45 -6.44
CA LYS A 375 -32.91 -14.63 -5.58
C LYS A 375 -31.49 -15.20 -5.42
N ASP A 376 -31.31 -16.52 -5.51
CA ASP A 376 -30.00 -17.16 -5.39
C ASP A 376 -29.27 -17.27 -6.75
N GLY A 377 -29.91 -16.84 -7.84
CA GLY A 377 -29.37 -16.84 -9.20
C GLY A 377 -28.45 -15.65 -9.51
N GLU A 378 -27.75 -15.69 -10.64
CA GLU A 378 -26.75 -14.68 -11.06
C GLU A 378 -27.33 -13.56 -11.94
N ASP A 379 -28.64 -13.53 -12.15
CA ASP A 379 -29.32 -12.57 -13.03
C ASP A 379 -29.99 -11.45 -12.22
N ALA A 380 -29.33 -10.30 -12.17
CA ALA A 380 -29.82 -9.12 -11.44
C ALA A 380 -31.14 -8.58 -12.02
N GLU A 381 -31.32 -8.62 -13.35
CA GLU A 381 -32.55 -8.12 -13.99
C GLU A 381 -33.74 -9.02 -13.64
N ALA A 382 -33.55 -10.34 -13.66
CA ALA A 382 -34.59 -11.29 -13.27
C ALA A 382 -35.01 -11.10 -11.80
N ILE A 383 -34.05 -10.88 -10.90
CA ILE A 383 -34.31 -10.61 -9.48
C ILE A 383 -35.08 -9.29 -9.33
N GLN A 384 -34.67 -8.23 -10.01
CA GLN A 384 -35.36 -6.93 -9.96
C GLN A 384 -36.79 -7.00 -10.49
N GLN A 385 -37.03 -7.70 -11.61
CA GLN A 385 -38.37 -7.87 -12.17
C GLN A 385 -39.30 -8.62 -11.21
N LYS A 386 -38.83 -9.71 -10.59
CA LYS A 386 -39.62 -10.47 -9.61
C LYS A 386 -39.79 -9.71 -8.29
N THR A 387 -38.81 -8.89 -7.90
CA THR A 387 -38.92 -7.96 -6.76
C THR A 387 -40.03 -6.94 -7.00
N GLN A 388 -40.09 -6.32 -8.18
CA GLN A 388 -41.18 -5.41 -8.54
C GLN A 388 -42.54 -6.11 -8.59
N ALA A 389 -42.61 -7.34 -9.11
CA ALA A 389 -43.84 -8.13 -9.12
C ALA A 389 -44.35 -8.41 -7.70
N LEU A 390 -43.45 -8.76 -6.76
CA LEU A 390 -43.80 -8.92 -5.35
C LEU A 390 -44.26 -7.60 -4.72
N MET A 391 -43.57 -6.48 -4.98
CA MET A 391 -44.00 -5.16 -4.50
C MET A 391 -45.42 -4.80 -4.96
N GLN A 392 -45.73 -5.04 -6.24
CA GLN A 392 -47.07 -4.77 -6.80
C GLN A 392 -48.14 -5.67 -6.17
N ALA A 393 -47.84 -6.96 -5.94
CA ALA A 393 -48.77 -7.86 -5.25
C ALA A 393 -48.97 -7.46 -3.78
N ALA A 394 -47.91 -7.02 -3.11
CA ALA A 394 -47.92 -6.60 -1.71
C ALA A 394 -48.59 -5.23 -1.47
N MET A 395 -48.81 -4.39 -2.50
CA MET A 395 -49.51 -3.10 -2.34
C MET A 395 -50.90 -3.26 -1.73
N LYS A 396 -51.66 -4.27 -2.14
CA LYS A 396 -53.00 -4.56 -1.59
C LYS A 396 -52.96 -5.02 -0.12
N LEU A 397 -51.89 -5.73 0.27
CA LEU A 397 -51.63 -6.11 1.66
C LEU A 397 -51.33 -4.87 2.51
N GLY A 398 -50.53 -3.94 1.98
CA GLY A 398 -50.26 -2.64 2.60
C GLY A 398 -51.50 -1.77 2.77
N GLU A 399 -52.40 -1.72 1.78
CA GLU A 399 -53.69 -1.01 1.89
C GLU A 399 -54.59 -1.60 2.99
N ALA A 400 -54.64 -2.94 3.10
CA ALA A 400 -55.39 -3.63 4.15
C ALA A 400 -54.78 -3.41 5.55
N MET A 401 -53.45 -3.34 5.66
CA MET A 401 -52.74 -2.98 6.89
C MET A 401 -53.04 -1.54 7.33
N TYR A 402 -52.94 -0.57 6.40
CA TYR A 402 -53.25 0.84 6.69
C TYR A 402 -54.71 1.04 7.10
N ALA A 403 -55.65 0.38 6.41
CA ALA A 403 -57.07 0.43 6.77
C ALA A 403 -57.35 -0.20 8.16
N ALA A 404 -56.63 -1.27 8.52
CA ALA A 404 -56.72 -1.88 9.84
C ALA A 404 -56.11 -1.00 10.94
N GLN A 405 -54.97 -0.36 10.67
CA GLN A 405 -54.27 0.51 11.61
C GLN A 405 -55.00 1.85 11.82
N GLN A 406 -55.71 2.34 10.81
CA GLN A 406 -56.58 3.51 10.92
C GLN A 406 -57.91 3.20 11.64
N ALA A 407 -58.35 1.93 11.62
CA ALA A 407 -59.47 1.45 12.42
C ALA A 407 -59.08 1.20 13.91
N GLU A 408 -57.82 0.87 14.19
CA GLU A 408 -57.27 0.75 15.55
C GLU A 408 -56.74 2.09 16.12
N GLY A 409 -56.37 3.06 15.27
CA GLY A 409 -55.94 4.41 15.68
C GLY A 409 -57.07 5.42 15.89
N GLY A 410 -58.34 4.97 15.87
CA GLY A 410 -59.54 5.80 16.04
C GLY A 410 -60.04 5.97 17.48
N SER A 411 -59.26 5.56 18.48
CA SER A 411 -59.61 5.75 19.89
C SER A 411 -58.36 6.02 20.74
N ASP A 412 -57.94 7.27 20.80
CA ASP A 412 -57.67 7.96 22.07
C ASP A 412 -57.15 9.38 21.80
N ALA A 413 -58.06 10.34 21.95
CA ALA A 413 -57.73 11.74 22.16
C ALA A 413 -58.36 12.18 23.47
N GLU A 414 -57.66 11.96 24.59
CA GLU A 414 -57.76 12.81 25.80
C GLU A 414 -56.64 12.52 26.81
N GLY A 415 -55.66 13.43 26.90
CA GLY A 415 -55.06 13.93 28.15
C GLY A 415 -53.97 13.14 28.88
N GLY A 416 -52.80 13.76 29.04
CA GLY A 416 -51.90 13.47 30.18
C GLY A 416 -50.41 13.66 29.91
N SER A 417 -49.82 14.63 30.60
CA SER A 417 -48.42 15.07 30.55
C SER A 417 -47.40 14.14 31.22
N ASP A 418 -46.19 14.21 30.65
CA ASP A 418 -44.84 14.23 31.28
C ASP A 418 -44.02 12.92 31.43
N ASP A 419 -42.84 13.03 30.81
CA ASP A 419 -41.50 12.59 31.21
C ASP A 419 -40.87 11.26 30.71
N SER A 420 -39.65 11.48 30.17
CA SER A 420 -38.45 10.63 30.13
C SER A 420 -38.13 9.72 28.92
N ALA A 421 -36.91 10.01 28.42
CA ALA A 421 -35.94 9.15 27.72
C ALA A 421 -36.01 9.06 26.18
N SER A 422 -35.43 10.09 25.55
CA SER A 422 -34.77 10.03 24.26
C SER A 422 -33.57 9.08 24.28
N SER A 423 -33.61 8.03 23.46
CA SER A 423 -32.41 7.36 22.94
C SER A 423 -32.47 7.45 21.42
N ASP A 424 -31.68 8.38 20.89
CA ASP A 424 -31.39 8.57 19.48
C ASP A 424 -30.72 7.31 18.90
N GLU A 425 -31.29 6.78 17.81
CA GLU A 425 -30.53 6.13 16.74
C GLU A 425 -30.92 6.81 15.43
N ASP A 426 -30.25 7.93 15.15
CA ASP A 426 -30.22 8.61 13.86
C ASP A 426 -29.52 7.69 12.85
N VAL A 427 -30.31 7.05 11.98
CA VAL A 427 -29.82 6.50 10.72
C VAL A 427 -29.64 7.67 9.77
N VAL A 428 -28.39 8.06 9.55
CA VAL A 428 -28.00 9.13 8.63
C VAL A 428 -28.23 8.64 7.19
N ASP A 429 -29.32 9.09 6.57
CA ASP A 429 -29.50 9.00 5.12
C ASP A 429 -28.45 9.90 4.44
N ALA A 430 -27.46 9.27 3.81
CA ALA A 430 -26.52 9.96 2.95
C ALA A 430 -27.19 10.25 1.60
N GLU A 431 -27.65 11.49 1.41
CA GLU A 431 -28.07 12.00 0.11
C GLU A 431 -26.89 11.90 -0.89
N TYR A 432 -27.13 11.16 -1.96
CA TYR A 432 -26.24 11.01 -3.11
C TYR A 432 -26.40 12.22 -4.03
N SER A 433 -25.33 12.99 -4.24
CA SER A 433 -25.24 13.98 -5.31
C SER A 433 -24.59 13.36 -6.53
N GLU A 434 -25.36 13.22 -7.61
CA GLU A 434 -24.83 12.99 -8.95
C GLU A 434 -24.00 14.21 -9.38
N VAL A 435 -22.70 14.03 -9.57
CA VAL A 435 -21.86 15.02 -10.23
C VAL A 435 -21.90 14.71 -11.73
N ASP A 436 -22.84 15.33 -12.42
CA ASP A 436 -22.85 15.37 -13.88
C ASP A 436 -21.63 16.17 -14.36
N GLY A 437 -20.71 15.48 -15.02
CA GLY A 437 -19.60 16.07 -15.75
C GLY A 437 -20.12 16.68 -17.06
N ASP A 438 -20.42 17.97 -17.04
CA ASP A 438 -20.72 18.77 -18.24
C ASP A 438 -19.54 19.73 -18.48
N ASP A 439 -18.47 19.23 -19.09
CA ASP A 439 -17.35 20.03 -19.56
C ASP A 439 -17.64 20.48 -21.00
N LYS A 440 -18.31 21.63 -21.14
CA LYS A 440 -18.43 22.36 -22.41
C LYS A 440 -17.83 23.76 -22.25
N ASN A 441 -16.71 23.93 -22.95
CA ASN A 441 -16.28 25.14 -23.68
C ASN A 441 -16.94 26.46 -23.26
N ASP A 442 -16.13 27.41 -22.75
CA ASP A 442 -16.29 28.80 -23.18
C ASP A 442 -14.96 29.58 -23.17
N ASP A 443 -14.43 29.70 -24.39
CA ASP A 443 -13.58 30.79 -24.85
C ASP A 443 -14.41 32.10 -24.87
N LYS A 444 -14.08 33.12 -24.04
CA LYS A 444 -13.95 34.55 -24.42
C LYS A 444 -13.95 35.56 -23.26
N LYS A 445 -12.83 36.31 -23.18
CA LYS A 445 -12.68 37.78 -23.09
C LYS A 445 -13.81 38.64 -22.49
N SER A 446 -13.46 39.37 -21.41
CA SER A 446 -13.43 40.86 -21.25
C SER A 446 -13.57 41.18 -19.74
N ALA A 447 -12.79 42.05 -19.10
CA ALA A 447 -12.20 43.33 -19.50
C ALA A 447 -10.86 43.59 -18.79
#